data_AF-A0A1I1KQA4-F1
#
_entry.id   AF-A0A1I1KQA4-F1
#
_cell.length_a   1.000
_cell.length_b   1.000
_cell.length_c   1.000
_cell.angle_alpha   90.00
_cell.angle_beta   90.00
_cell.angle_gamma   90.00
#
_symmetry.space_group_name_H-M   'P 1'
#
loop_
_entity.id
_entity.type
_entity.pdbx_description
1 polymer ?
#
loop_
_entity_poly.entity_id
_entity_poly.type
_entity_poly.pdbx_seq_one_letter_code
_entity_poly.pdbx_strand_id
1 'polypeptide(L)'
;MTIENPMKLDYALALKRALIGAGIALLLLAGILLKVGEIENWVYIPIITTTIGGAGGGVFYYLVRDFFFKGHKYTKLISIFCGFCFLVIFWLSLVFALAQVGLWD
;
A
#
# COMPACT_ATOMS: atom_id res chain seq x y z
N MET A 1 -11.29 -19.88 -27.12
CA MET A 1 -11.62 -18.89 -26.08
C MET A 1 -11.32 -17.53 -26.67
N THR A 2 -12.32 -16.90 -27.29
CA THR A 2 -12.21 -15.58 -27.90
C THR A 2 -12.11 -14.54 -26.79
N ILE A 3 -10.99 -13.81 -26.74
CA ILE A 3 -10.78 -12.70 -25.79
C ILE A 3 -11.55 -11.49 -26.35
N GLU A 4 -12.87 -11.48 -26.20
CA GLU A 4 -13.77 -10.49 -26.80
C GLU A 4 -13.92 -9.19 -26.02
N ASN A 5 -13.02 -8.88 -25.08
CA ASN A 5 -13.02 -7.56 -24.45
C ASN A 5 -11.59 -7.14 -24.14
N PRO A 6 -11.08 -6.01 -24.69
CA PRO A 6 -9.85 -5.44 -24.16
C PRO A 6 -10.15 -5.09 -22.70
N MET A 7 -9.49 -5.77 -21.76
CA MET A 7 -9.58 -5.42 -20.34
C MET A 7 -9.10 -3.98 -20.17
N LYS A 8 -10.04 -3.03 -20.19
CA LYS A 8 -9.74 -1.61 -20.02
C LYS A 8 -9.37 -1.35 -18.58
N LEU A 9 -8.26 -0.65 -18.38
CA LEU A 9 -7.87 -0.19 -17.06
C LEU A 9 -8.89 0.86 -16.58
N ASP A 10 -9.43 0.63 -15.40
CA ASP A 10 -10.28 1.58 -14.68
C ASP A 10 -9.37 2.45 -13.78
N TYR A 11 -8.92 3.56 -14.34
CA TYR A 11 -8.03 4.50 -13.67
C TYR A 11 -8.67 5.14 -12.44
N ALA A 12 -9.99 5.35 -12.44
CA ALA A 12 -10.69 5.94 -11.30
C ALA A 12 -10.71 4.95 -10.12
N LEU A 13 -10.96 3.67 -10.40
CA LEU A 13 -10.88 2.64 -9.37
C LEU A 13 -9.44 2.42 -8.89
N ALA A 14 -8.45 2.42 -9.79
CA ALA A 14 -7.04 2.32 -9.43
C ALA A 14 -6.60 3.47 -8.50
N LEU A 15 -6.96 4.71 -8.84
CA LEU A 15 -6.67 5.89 -8.01
C LEU A 15 -7.37 5.80 -6.65
N LYS A 16 -8.63 5.36 -6.61
CA LYS A 16 -9.36 5.13 -5.36
C LYS A 16 -8.62 4.12 -4.47
N ARG A 17 -8.14 3.01 -5.04
CA ARG A 17 -7.38 2.01 -4.28
C ARG A 17 -6.04 2.53 -3.80
N ALA A 18 -5.33 3.32 -4.62
CA ALA A 18 -4.10 3.98 -4.24
C ALA A 18 -4.30 4.91 -3.04
N LEU A 19 -5.33 5.77 -3.07
CA LEU A 19 -5.65 6.69 -1.97
C LEU A 19 -6.03 5.95 -0.68
N ILE A 20 -6.79 4.85 -0.79
CA ILE A 20 -7.11 4.00 0.37
C ILE A 20 -5.83 3.38 0.94
N GLY A 21 -4.94 2.85 0.10
CA GLY A 21 -3.67 2.28 0.53
C GLY A 21 -2.77 3.31 1.23
N ALA A 22 -2.66 4.51 0.67
CA ALA A 22 -1.96 5.63 1.27
C ALA A 22 -2.56 6.02 2.64
N GLY A 23 -3.88 6.11 2.73
CA GLY A 23 -4.60 6.41 3.97
C GLY A 23 -4.37 5.35 5.05
N ILE A 24 -4.42 4.06 4.69
CA ILE A 24 -4.13 2.95 5.62
C ILE A 24 -2.68 3.03 6.12
N ALA A 25 -1.72 3.26 5.21
CA ALA A 25 -0.31 3.38 5.59
C ALA A 25 -0.07 4.56 6.55
N LEU A 26 -0.70 5.71 6.29
CA LEU A 26 -0.64 6.88 7.17
C LEU A 26 -1.26 6.60 8.54
N LEU A 27 -2.38 5.89 8.61
CA LEU A 27 -3.00 5.51 9.88
C LEU A 27 -2.09 4.55 10.68
N LEU A 28 -1.45 3.59 10.01
CA LEU A 28 -0.49 2.70 10.64
C LEU A 28 0.73 3.48 11.16
N LEU A 29 1.29 4.37 10.34
CA LEU A 29 2.42 5.21 10.74
C LEU A 29 2.03 6.13 11.92
N ALA A 30 0.85 6.76 11.88
CA ALA A 30 0.37 7.61 12.97
C ALA A 30 0.28 6.82 14.28
N GLY A 31 -0.21 5.57 14.24
CA GLY A 31 -0.22 4.69 15.41
C GLY A 31 1.18 4.42 15.99
N ILE A 32 2.20 4.31 15.14
CA ILE A 32 3.60 4.17 15.56
C ILE A 32 4.12 5.48 16.16
N LEU A 33 3.92 6.61 15.47
CA LEU A 33 4.40 7.92 15.92
C LEU A 33 3.81 8.35 17.26
N LEU A 34 2.55 8.03 17.53
CA LEU A 34 1.92 8.27 18.84
C LEU A 34 2.62 7.55 20.01
N LYS A 35 3.38 6.49 19.74
CA LYS A 35 4.18 5.79 20.75
C LYS A 35 5.58 6.38 20.94
N VAL A 36 6.09 7.13 19.97
CA VAL A 36 7.44 7.72 19.99
C VAL A 36 7.46 9.02 20.80
N GLY A 37 6.32 9.73 20.92
CA GLY A 37 6.13 10.87 21.83
C GLY A 37 6.69 12.19 21.31
N GLU A 38 7.89 12.20 20.73
CA GLU A 38 8.51 13.40 20.16
C GLU A 38 8.54 13.33 18.62
N ILE A 39 7.88 14.29 17.97
CA ILE A 39 7.83 14.43 16.51
C ILE A 39 8.84 15.50 16.11
N GLU A 40 10.00 15.08 15.62
CA GLU A 40 11.01 15.97 15.05
C GLU A 40 10.98 15.92 13.51
N ASN A 41 11.89 16.68 12.87
CA ASN A 41 11.95 16.81 11.42
C ASN A 41 12.28 15.49 10.69
N TRP A 42 12.84 14.49 11.35
CA TRP A 42 13.13 13.20 10.72
C TRP A 42 11.86 12.45 10.31
N VAL A 43 10.71 12.78 10.90
CA VAL A 43 9.42 12.11 10.65
C VAL A 43 8.89 12.34 9.23
N TYR A 44 9.31 13.41 8.55
CA TYR A 44 8.88 13.69 7.17
C TYR A 44 9.28 12.58 6.20
N ILE A 45 10.44 11.95 6.39
CA ILE A 45 10.92 10.87 5.52
C ILE A 45 10.02 9.63 5.64
N PRO A 46 9.75 9.07 6.84
CA PRO A 46 8.76 8.01 7.03
C PRO A 46 7.37 8.34 6.49
N ILE A 47 6.87 9.56 6.68
CA ILE A 47 5.56 9.97 6.15
C ILE A 47 5.53 9.82 4.63
N ILE A 48 6.53 10.36 3.93
CA ILE A 48 6.55 10.35 2.46
C ILE A 48 6.73 8.92 1.94
N THR A 49 7.71 8.18 2.45
CA THR A 49 8.02 6.83 1.93
C THR A 49 6.88 5.85 2.19
N THR A 50 6.30 5.84 3.39
CA THR A 50 5.19 4.93 3.72
C THR A 50 3.91 5.30 3.00
N THR A 51 3.67 6.59 2.72
CA THR A 51 2.53 7.02 1.90
C THR A 51 2.68 6.52 0.47
N ILE A 52 3.87 6.65 -0.13
CA ILE A 52 4.16 6.16 -1.48
C ILE A 52 4.05 4.63 -1.52
N GLY A 53 4.64 3.94 -0.55
CA GLY A 53 4.55 2.48 -0.42
C GLY A 53 3.11 2.01 -0.24
N GLY A 54 2.33 2.69 0.59
CA GLY A 54 0.91 2.44 0.80
C GLY A 54 0.09 2.64 -0.47
N ALA A 55 0.32 3.74 -1.20
CA ALA A 55 -0.31 3.99 -2.49
C ALA A 55 0.02 2.88 -3.50
N GLY A 56 1.29 2.47 -3.57
CA GLY A 56 1.75 1.36 -4.40
C GLY A 56 1.08 0.04 -4.04
N GLY A 57 0.94 -0.28 -2.75
CA GLY A 57 0.19 -1.46 -2.28
C GLY A 57 -1.30 -1.41 -2.64
N GLY A 58 -1.92 -0.22 -2.63
CA GLY A 58 -3.27 0.00 -3.11
C GLY A 58 -3.41 -0.24 -4.62
N VAL A 59 -2.48 0.26 -5.43
CA VAL A 59 -2.42 -0.02 -6.87
C VAL A 59 -2.21 -1.51 -7.14
N PHE A 60 -1.34 -2.17 -6.37
CA PHE A 60 -1.14 -3.62 -6.46
C PHE A 60 -2.43 -4.39 -6.17
N TYR A 61 -3.17 -4.01 -5.12
CA TYR A 61 -4.48 -4.58 -4.82
C TYR A 61 -5.45 -4.42 -6.00
N TYR A 62 -5.50 -3.23 -6.62
CA TYR A 62 -6.31 -3.01 -7.81
C TYR A 62 -5.93 -3.96 -8.96
N LEU A 63 -4.65 -4.02 -9.31
CA LEU A 63 -4.17 -4.83 -10.42
C LEU A 63 -4.48 -6.32 -10.20
N VAL A 64 -4.18 -6.84 -9.01
CA VAL A 64 -4.38 -8.26 -8.73
C VAL A 64 -5.86 -8.57 -8.52
N ARG A 65 -6.52 -7.92 -7.56
CA ARG A 65 -7.89 -8.29 -7.16
C ARG A 65 -8.95 -7.74 -8.11
N ASP A 66 -8.87 -6.47 -8.47
CA ASP A 66 -9.92 -5.77 -9.22
C ASP A 66 -9.79 -5.95 -10.74
N PHE A 67 -8.57 -6.15 -11.25
CA PHE A 67 -8.29 -6.32 -12.68
C PHE A 67 -8.07 -7.78 -13.07
N PHE A 68 -7.00 -8.45 -12.59
CA PHE A 68 -6.67 -9.82 -13.01
C PHE A 68 -7.66 -10.89 -12.51
N PHE A 69 -8.07 -10.80 -11.25
CA PHE A 69 -8.93 -11.83 -10.61
C PHE A 69 -10.38 -11.38 -10.42
N LYS A 70 -10.85 -10.48 -11.28
CA LYS A 70 -12.24 -10.00 -11.25
C LYS A 70 -13.21 -11.17 -11.47
N GLY A 71 -14.11 -11.40 -10.50
CA GLY A 71 -15.12 -12.47 -10.58
C GLY A 71 -14.64 -13.87 -10.21
N HIS A 72 -13.40 -14.01 -9.73
CA HIS A 72 -12.87 -15.31 -9.34
C HIS A 72 -13.50 -15.84 -8.04
N LYS A 73 -13.69 -17.16 -7.92
CA LYS A 73 -14.33 -17.82 -6.75
C LYS A 73 -13.57 -17.58 -5.43
N TYR A 74 -12.28 -17.27 -5.50
CA TYR A 74 -11.36 -17.12 -4.35
C TYR A 74 -11.01 -15.67 -4.01
N THR A 75 -11.88 -14.71 -4.33
CA THR A 75 -11.64 -13.25 -4.10
C THR A 75 -11.23 -12.89 -2.67
N LYS A 76 -11.74 -13.61 -1.65
CA LYS A 76 -11.34 -13.41 -0.24
C LYS A 76 -9.88 -13.77 0.00
N LEU A 77 -9.43 -14.93 -0.49
CA LEU A 77 -8.06 -15.39 -0.32
C LEU A 77 -7.07 -14.44 -1.00
N ILE A 78 -7.41 -13.98 -2.20
CA ILE A 78 -6.61 -13.01 -2.96
C ILE A 78 -6.53 -11.67 -2.23
N SER A 79 -7.64 -11.22 -1.63
CA SER A 79 -7.64 -9.98 -0.84
C SER A 79 -6.76 -10.09 0.41
N ILE A 80 -6.78 -11.24 1.09
CA ILE A 80 -5.91 -11.51 2.24
C ILE A 80 -4.44 -11.51 1.82
N PHE A 81 -4.12 -12.19 0.71
CA PHE A 81 -2.77 -12.19 0.15
C PHE A 81 -2.29 -10.78 -0.20
N CYS A 82 -3.12 -9.98 -0.88
CA CYS A 82 -2.79 -8.59 -1.17
C CYS A 82 -2.60 -7.75 0.11
N GLY A 83 -3.40 -8.01 1.15
CA GLY A 83 -3.23 -7.39 2.47
C GLY A 83 -1.89 -7.75 3.12
N PHE A 84 -1.47 -9.01 3.03
CA PHE A 84 -0.16 -9.43 3.50
C PHE A 84 0.98 -8.75 2.70
N CYS A 85 0.88 -8.71 1.37
CA CYS A 85 1.82 -7.97 0.53
C CYS A 85 1.87 -6.48 0.89
N PHE A 86 0.72 -5.86 1.17
CA PHE A 86 0.65 -4.47 1.63
C PHE A 86 1.42 -4.27 2.93
N LEU A 87 1.28 -5.16 3.92
CA LEU A 87 2.04 -5.09 5.16
C LEU A 87 3.55 -5.19 4.93
N VAL A 88 3.98 -6.08 4.02
CA VAL A 88 5.40 -6.20 3.65
C VAL A 88 5.90 -4.93 2.97
N ILE A 89 5.16 -4.37 2.01
CA ILE A 89 5.53 -3.13 1.32
C ILE A 89 5.60 -1.95 2.30
N PHE A 90 4.60 -1.81 3.17
CA PHE A 90 4.59 -0.80 4.22
C PHE A 90 5.79 -0.94 5.15
N TRP A 91 6.07 -2.15 5.63
CA TRP A 91 7.19 -2.45 6.50
C TRP A 91 8.53 -2.10 5.85
N LEU A 92 8.76 -2.53 4.60
CA LEU A 92 9.98 -2.21 3.86
C LEU A 92 10.12 -0.70 3.62
N SER A 93 9.02 0.00 3.36
CA SER A 93 9.03 1.47 3.19
C SER A 93 9.39 2.20 4.49
N LEU A 94 8.95 1.65 5.64
CA LEU A 94 9.29 2.16 6.96
C LEU A 94 10.76 1.90 7.29
N VAL A 95 11.23 0.65 7.12
CA VAL A 95 12.65 0.29 7.33
C VAL A 95 13.56 1.14 6.46
N PHE A 96 13.22 1.31 5.18
CA PHE A 96 13.97 2.18 4.28
C PHE A 96 14.02 3.62 4.80
N ALA A 97 12.89 4.19 5.24
CA ALA A 97 12.88 5.54 5.80
C ALA A 97 13.69 5.68 7.08
N LEU A 98 13.60 4.72 8.00
CA LEU A 98 14.35 4.73 9.25
C LEU A 98 15.86 4.59 8.99
N ALA A 99 16.25 3.79 8.00
CA ALA A 99 17.65 3.68 7.58
C ALA A 99 18.18 5.00 7.01
N GLN A 100 17.36 5.76 6.25
CA GLN A 100 17.77 7.08 5.75
C GLN A 100 18.02 8.11 6.86
N VAL A 101 17.42 7.94 8.03
CA VAL A 101 17.60 8.85 9.19
C VAL A 101 18.51 8.26 10.27
N GLY A 102 19.17 7.13 10.00
CA GLY A 102 20.10 6.49 10.94
C GLY A 102 19.43 5.83 12.16
N LEU A 103 18.12 5.55 12.08
CA LEU A 103 17.35 4.87 13.13
C LEU A 103 17.24 3.35 12.89
N TRP A 104 17.81 2.85 11.79
CA TRP A 104 17.79 1.43 11.43
C TRP A 104 19.05 1.05 10.65
N ASP A 105 19.78 0.04 11.14
CA ASP A 105 20.97 -0.54 10.49
C ASP A 105 20.63 -1.78 9.64
#